data_AF-A0A7S0DHP2-F1
#
_entry.id   AF-A0A7S0DHP2-F1
#
_cell.length_a   1.000
_cell.length_b   1.000
_cell.length_c   1.000
_cell.angle_alpha   90.00
_cell.angle_beta   90.00
_cell.angle_gamma   90.00
#
_symmetry.space_group_name_H-M   'P 1'
#
loop_
_entity.id
_entity.type
_entity.pdbx_description
1 polymer ?
#
loop_
_entity_poly.entity_id
_entity_poly.type
_entity_poly.pdbx_seq_one_letter_code
_entity_poly.pdbx_strand_id
1 'polypeptide(L)'
;SGWAWDVLEIAFFSGSQSVKPLRYIESGNAGPGYNARDANGSGGMWGGRMDQNKKFYIGGEFAPGTVINRVVIREGEGKHRAGAPRMRLEKATRGKGVWRTVAGEFIAQENENTYCFAFSDANDTKAILNPSALSAPSIPAVSAVSA
;
A
#
# COMPACT_ATOMS: atom_id res chain seq x y z
N SER A 1 -8.29 0.30 -13.15
CA SER A 1 -9.50 1.00 -13.66
C SER A 1 -9.53 2.49 -13.34
N GLY A 2 -8.55 3.06 -12.63
CA GLY A 2 -8.41 4.52 -12.45
C GLY A 2 -9.40 5.16 -11.48
N TRP A 3 -10.57 4.56 -11.23
CA TRP A 3 -11.59 5.07 -10.31
C TRP A 3 -11.78 4.22 -9.04
N ALA A 4 -11.19 3.01 -9.01
CA ALA A 4 -11.24 2.07 -7.90
C ALA A 4 -9.91 1.32 -7.73
N TRP A 5 -9.66 0.87 -6.51
CA TRP A 5 -8.55 0.00 -6.18
C TRP A 5 -8.98 -1.07 -5.17
N ASP A 6 -9.05 -2.31 -5.60
CA ASP A 6 -9.50 -3.43 -4.77
C ASP A 6 -8.28 -4.20 -4.24
N VAL A 7 -8.20 -4.33 -2.92
CA VAL A 7 -7.08 -4.98 -2.20
C VAL A 7 -7.63 -6.11 -1.34
N LEU A 8 -7.18 -7.32 -1.60
CA LEU A 8 -7.57 -8.52 -0.85
C LEU A 8 -6.79 -8.65 0.46
N GLU A 9 -5.57 -8.15 0.48
CA GLU A 9 -4.68 -8.28 1.63
C GLU A 9 -3.70 -7.11 1.72
N ILE A 10 -3.57 -6.54 2.91
CA ILE A 10 -2.42 -5.73 3.29
C ILE A 10 -1.82 -6.28 4.59
N ALA A 11 -0.55 -6.66 4.54
CA ALA A 11 0.17 -7.24 5.66
C ALA A 11 1.43 -6.42 5.95
N PHE A 12 1.67 -6.15 7.23
CA PHE A 12 2.83 -5.38 7.70
C PHE A 12 3.74 -6.29 8.52
N PHE A 13 5.05 -6.07 8.42
CA PHE A 13 6.03 -6.91 9.08
C PHE A 13 7.06 -6.09 9.85
N SER A 14 7.45 -6.63 11.01
CA SER A 14 8.61 -6.26 11.80
C SER A 14 9.59 -7.42 11.78
N GLY A 15 10.57 -7.37 10.88
CA GLY A 15 11.44 -8.50 10.60
C GLY A 15 10.65 -9.62 9.90
N SER A 16 10.65 -10.81 10.48
CA SER A 16 9.85 -11.94 9.99
C SER A 16 8.43 -12.00 10.57
N GLN A 17 8.12 -11.17 11.57
CA GLN A 17 6.84 -11.24 12.29
C GLN A 17 5.79 -10.33 11.64
N SER A 18 4.58 -10.87 11.43
CA SER A 18 3.43 -10.07 11.02
C SER A 18 2.94 -9.19 12.17
N VAL A 19 2.62 -7.94 11.87
CA VAL A 19 2.19 -6.93 12.84
C VAL A 19 0.85 -6.36 12.41
N LYS A 20 -0.11 -6.37 13.34
CA LYS A 20 -1.42 -5.76 13.10
C LYS A 20 -1.41 -4.27 13.47
N PRO A 21 -1.99 -3.39 12.64
CA PRO A 21 -2.22 -2.00 13.02
C PRO A 21 -3.15 -1.90 14.23
N LEU A 22 -2.93 -0.90 15.08
CA LEU A 22 -3.91 -0.47 16.08
C LEU A 22 -5.15 0.12 15.41
N ARG A 23 -4.94 0.78 14.26
CA ARG A 23 -5.99 1.39 13.47
C ARG A 23 -5.62 1.33 11.99
N TYR A 24 -6.56 0.88 11.17
CA TYR A 24 -6.40 0.94 9.72
C TYR A 24 -6.66 2.35 9.20
N ILE A 25 -5.93 2.74 8.16
CA ILE A 25 -6.02 4.03 7.49
C ILE A 25 -6.38 3.80 6.04
N GLU A 26 -7.32 4.58 5.51
CA GLU A 26 -7.75 4.48 4.11
C GLU A 26 -8.22 5.81 3.53
N SER A 27 -8.17 5.94 2.20
CA SER A 27 -8.68 7.09 1.45
C SER A 27 -10.20 7.12 1.34
N GLY A 28 -10.82 5.95 1.48
CA GLY A 28 -12.26 5.73 1.34
C GLY A 28 -12.54 4.31 0.84
N ASN A 29 -13.79 3.87 0.95
CA ASN A 29 -14.22 2.54 0.53
C ASN A 29 -15.59 2.52 -0.17
N ALA A 30 -15.94 1.36 -0.72
CA ALA A 30 -17.19 1.07 -1.40
C ALA A 30 -18.40 0.89 -0.46
N GLY A 31 -18.24 1.12 0.85
CA GLY A 31 -19.30 0.99 1.86
C GLY A 31 -19.11 -0.21 2.80
N PRO A 32 -20.18 -0.60 3.53
CA PRO A 32 -20.12 -1.68 4.52
C PRO A 32 -19.54 -2.99 3.95
N GLY A 33 -18.60 -3.60 4.68
CA GLY A 33 -17.92 -4.84 4.27
C GLY A 33 -16.70 -4.65 3.37
N TYR A 34 -16.35 -3.40 3.02
CA TYR A 34 -15.23 -3.07 2.14
C TYR A 34 -14.18 -2.17 2.81
N ASN A 35 -14.07 -2.20 4.13
CA ASN A 35 -13.17 -1.33 4.90
C ASN A 35 -11.72 -1.84 4.81
N ALA A 36 -10.74 -1.00 5.14
CA ALA A 36 -9.33 -1.41 5.09
C ALA A 36 -9.00 -2.63 5.98
N ARG A 37 -9.69 -2.79 7.11
CA ARG A 37 -9.50 -3.96 7.99
C ARG A 37 -9.97 -5.29 7.37
N ASP A 38 -10.82 -5.21 6.35
CA ASP A 38 -11.41 -6.39 5.70
C ASP A 38 -10.42 -6.98 4.66
N ALA A 39 -9.40 -6.22 4.23
CA ALA A 39 -8.26 -6.68 3.43
C ALA A 39 -7.24 -7.48 4.25
N ASN A 40 -7.67 -8.63 4.78
CA ASN A 40 -6.89 -9.46 5.70
C ASN A 40 -6.49 -10.83 5.11
N GLY A 41 -6.68 -10.99 3.80
CA GLY A 41 -6.37 -12.22 3.07
C GLY A 41 -7.32 -13.41 3.31
N SER A 42 -8.30 -13.28 4.20
CA SER A 42 -9.23 -14.36 4.61
C SER A 42 -10.59 -14.31 3.90
N GLY A 43 -10.62 -13.82 2.65
CA GLY A 43 -11.83 -13.74 1.82
C GLY A 43 -12.56 -12.39 1.84
N GLY A 44 -12.14 -11.44 2.69
CA GLY A 44 -12.56 -10.04 2.62
C GLY A 44 -11.71 -9.20 1.66
N MET A 45 -12.12 -7.94 1.44
CA MET A 45 -11.34 -6.99 0.68
C MET A 45 -11.59 -5.55 1.12
N TRP A 46 -10.62 -4.69 0.86
CA TRP A 46 -10.84 -3.25 0.81
C TRP A 46 -11.23 -2.85 -0.61
N GLY A 47 -12.44 -2.32 -0.77
CA GLY A 47 -12.96 -1.82 -2.04
C GLY A 47 -12.66 -0.34 -2.19
N GLY A 48 -11.40 0.02 -2.41
CA GLY A 48 -10.88 1.37 -2.24
C GLY A 48 -11.54 2.42 -3.14
N ARG A 49 -11.77 3.60 -2.55
CA ARG A 49 -12.22 4.83 -3.22
C ARG A 49 -11.24 5.97 -2.93
N MET A 50 -11.17 6.91 -3.86
CA MET A 50 -10.32 8.08 -3.70
C MET A 50 -10.81 8.95 -2.54
N ASP A 51 -9.87 9.62 -1.89
CA ASP A 51 -10.16 10.70 -0.96
C ASP A 51 -10.60 11.98 -1.71
N GLN A 52 -10.81 13.06 -0.96
CA GLN A 52 -11.19 14.36 -1.50
C GLN A 52 -10.13 14.95 -2.45
N ASN A 53 -8.86 14.55 -2.30
CA ASN A 53 -7.72 14.98 -3.12
C ASN A 53 -7.45 14.05 -4.31
N LYS A 54 -8.39 13.15 -4.64
CA LYS A 54 -8.26 12.18 -5.73
C LYS A 54 -7.09 11.21 -5.55
N LYS A 55 -6.75 10.89 -4.30
CA LYS A 55 -5.70 9.92 -3.96
C LYS A 55 -6.30 8.63 -3.41
N PHE A 56 -5.68 7.53 -3.78
CA PHE A 56 -5.87 6.25 -3.13
C PHE A 56 -4.80 6.04 -2.07
N TYR A 57 -5.17 5.51 -0.91
CA TYR A 57 -4.21 4.94 0.03
C TYR A 57 -4.87 3.95 0.96
N ILE A 58 -4.11 2.93 1.36
CA ILE A 58 -4.45 1.98 2.43
C ILE A 58 -3.22 1.77 3.32
N GLY A 59 -3.43 1.63 4.62
CA GLY A 59 -2.34 1.47 5.56
C GLY A 59 -2.76 1.24 7.00
N GLY A 60 -1.82 1.48 7.92
CA GLY A 60 -1.99 1.27 9.35
C GLY A 60 -1.26 2.28 10.23
N GLU A 61 -1.84 2.53 11.41
CA GLU A 61 -1.19 3.17 12.54
C GLU A 61 -0.81 2.12 13.59
N PHE A 62 0.41 2.20 14.08
CA PHE A 62 1.01 1.22 14.99
C PHE A 62 1.32 1.84 16.36
N ALA A 63 1.61 1.00 17.34
CA ALA A 63 2.03 1.47 18.64
C ALA A 63 3.35 2.26 18.53
N PRO A 64 3.57 3.27 19.39
CA PRO A 64 4.86 3.94 19.45
C PRO A 64 6.01 2.93 19.63
N GLY A 65 7.08 3.08 18.84
CA GLY A 65 8.23 2.18 18.86
C GLY A 65 8.07 0.89 18.04
N THR A 66 6.90 0.64 17.45
CA THR A 66 6.76 -0.46 16.47
C THR A 66 7.54 -0.14 15.21
N VAL A 67 8.46 -1.03 14.84
CA VAL A 67 9.23 -0.97 13.60
C VAL A 67 8.49 -1.73 12.52
N ILE A 68 8.15 -1.08 11.40
CA ILE A 68 7.66 -1.75 10.20
C ILE A 68 8.74 -1.65 9.13
N ASN A 69 9.22 -2.80 8.66
CA ASN A 69 10.27 -2.85 7.64
C ASN A 69 9.80 -3.41 6.30
N ARG A 70 8.66 -4.13 6.27
CA ARG A 70 8.11 -4.70 5.04
C ARG A 70 6.59 -4.61 5.03
N VAL A 71 6.05 -4.32 3.85
CA VAL A 71 4.62 -4.33 3.56
C VAL A 71 4.37 -5.21 2.36
N VAL A 72 3.44 -6.14 2.50
CA VAL A 72 2.96 -7.00 1.42
C VAL A 72 1.54 -6.60 1.10
N ILE A 73 1.23 -6.47 -0.18
CA ILE A 73 -0.11 -6.15 -0.67
C ILE A 73 -0.51 -7.15 -1.73
N ARG A 74 -1.75 -7.63 -1.66
CA ARG A 74 -2.37 -8.46 -2.69
C ARG A 74 -3.59 -7.76 -3.24
N GLU A 75 -3.53 -7.41 -4.51
CA GLU A 75 -4.63 -6.77 -5.23
C GLU A 75 -5.69 -7.80 -5.65
N GLY A 76 -6.91 -7.33 -5.91
CA GLY A 76 -7.93 -8.15 -6.55
C GLY A 76 -7.53 -8.57 -7.97
N GLU A 77 -8.01 -9.72 -8.42
CA GLU A 77 -7.76 -10.26 -9.77
C GLU A 77 -8.54 -9.49 -10.87
N GLY A 78 -9.46 -8.61 -10.47
CA GLY A 78 -10.28 -7.81 -11.36
C GLY A 78 -9.59 -6.60 -11.99
N LYS A 79 -10.37 -5.78 -12.70
CA LYS A 79 -9.89 -4.58 -13.40
C LYS A 79 -9.50 -3.42 -12.46
N HIS A 80 -9.76 -3.55 -11.17
CA HIS A 80 -9.58 -2.50 -10.16
C HIS A 80 -8.25 -2.62 -9.43
N ARG A 81 -7.16 -2.73 -10.21
CA ARG A 81 -5.79 -2.82 -9.70
C ARG A 81 -4.94 -1.62 -10.13
N ALA A 82 -3.98 -1.25 -9.29
CA ALA A 82 -2.98 -0.23 -9.57
C ALA A 82 -1.73 -0.84 -10.23
N GLY A 83 -1.26 -1.97 -9.68
CA GLY A 83 0.01 -2.62 -10.01
C GLY A 83 1.23 -1.96 -9.34
N ALA A 84 2.28 -2.76 -9.04
CA ALA A 84 3.51 -2.31 -8.38
C ALA A 84 4.15 -1.01 -8.92
N PRO A 85 4.36 -0.81 -10.23
CA PRO A 85 5.06 0.38 -10.72
C PRO A 85 4.31 1.69 -10.44
N ARG A 86 3.05 1.61 -10.01
CA ARG A 86 2.24 2.77 -9.64
C ARG A 86 2.15 3.00 -8.14
N MET A 87 2.57 2.05 -7.31
CA MET A 87 2.46 2.13 -5.85
C MET A 87 3.70 2.75 -5.24
N ARG A 88 3.50 3.64 -4.25
CA ARG A 88 4.56 4.13 -3.38
C ARG A 88 4.24 3.81 -1.94
N LEU A 89 5.25 3.37 -1.20
CA LEU A 89 5.17 3.18 0.23
C LEU A 89 5.56 4.49 0.93
N GLU A 90 4.75 4.95 1.89
CA GLU A 90 4.97 6.21 2.61
C GLU A 90 4.84 5.99 4.12
N LYS A 91 5.45 6.89 4.92
CA LYS A 91 5.40 6.89 6.39
C LYS A 91 4.91 8.22 6.93
N ALA A 92 4.46 8.19 8.18
CA ALA A 92 4.20 9.43 8.92
C ALA A 92 4.52 9.26 10.41
N THR A 93 5.23 10.24 10.95
CA THR A 93 5.50 10.33 12.39
C THR A 93 4.28 10.91 13.11
N ARG A 94 3.81 10.23 14.16
CA ARG A 94 2.70 10.71 15.00
C ARG A 94 3.03 12.09 15.60
N GLY A 95 2.06 13.00 15.59
CA GLY A 95 2.16 14.31 16.26
C GLY A 95 2.67 15.48 15.40
N LYS A 96 3.06 15.26 14.14
CA LYS A 96 3.45 16.37 13.24
C LYS A 96 2.47 16.66 12.12
N GLY A 97 1.44 15.83 11.89
CA GLY A 97 0.46 16.02 10.82
C GLY A 97 1.04 15.98 9.39
N VAL A 98 2.36 15.82 9.24
CA VAL A 98 3.05 15.78 7.95
C VAL A 98 3.31 14.33 7.58
N TRP A 99 2.67 13.88 6.50
CA TRP A 99 3.08 12.69 5.78
C TRP A 99 4.46 12.95 5.16
N ARG A 100 5.42 12.07 5.43
CA ARG A 100 6.73 12.12 4.80
C ARG A 100 6.85 10.91 3.91
N THR A 101 7.03 11.16 2.62
CA THR A 101 7.42 10.10 1.71
C THR A 101 8.80 9.62 2.13
N VAL A 102 8.84 8.52 2.87
CA VAL A 102 10.03 7.69 2.98
C VAL A 102 10.08 6.88 1.70
N ALA A 103 11.20 6.89 0.99
CA ALA A 103 11.38 6.07 -0.18
C ALA A 103 11.35 4.59 0.24
N GLY A 104 10.19 3.95 0.14
CA GLY A 104 10.13 2.51 0.12
C GLY A 104 10.48 1.99 -1.27
N GLU A 105 11.17 0.87 -1.32
CA GLU A 105 11.53 0.21 -2.56
C GLU A 105 10.57 -0.94 -2.82
N PHE A 106 10.12 -1.05 -4.07
CA PHE A 106 9.52 -2.28 -4.55
C PHE A 106 10.63 -3.34 -4.62
N ILE A 107 10.47 -4.42 -3.87
CA ILE A 107 11.50 -5.46 -3.76
C ILE A 107 11.20 -6.61 -4.71
N ALA A 108 9.94 -7.04 -4.76
CA ALA A 108 9.55 -8.24 -5.48
C ALA A 108 8.06 -8.26 -5.78
N GLN A 109 7.73 -8.93 -6.88
CA GLN A 109 6.39 -9.39 -7.19
C GLN A 109 6.38 -10.91 -6.97
N GLU A 110 5.58 -11.38 -6.02
CA GLU A 110 5.52 -12.81 -5.64
C GLU A 110 4.63 -13.60 -6.61
N ASN A 111 3.60 -12.96 -7.16
CA ASN A 111 2.72 -13.49 -8.21
C ASN A 111 2.04 -12.32 -8.94
N GLU A 112 1.10 -12.58 -9.86
CA GLU A 112 0.51 -11.54 -10.71
C GLU A 112 -0.10 -10.35 -9.95
N ASN A 113 -0.60 -10.54 -8.73
CA ASN A 113 -1.28 -9.51 -7.94
C ASN A 113 -0.68 -9.25 -6.56
N THR A 114 0.43 -9.89 -6.19
CA THR A 114 1.06 -9.76 -4.86
C THR A 114 2.41 -9.09 -4.97
N TYR A 115 2.58 -8.01 -4.21
CA TYR A 115 3.75 -7.15 -4.28
C TYR A 115 4.31 -6.90 -2.89
N CYS A 116 5.63 -6.86 -2.82
CA CYS A 116 6.38 -6.68 -1.59
C CYS A 116 7.19 -5.38 -1.66
N PHE A 117 7.05 -4.56 -0.62
CA PHE A 117 7.75 -3.30 -0.45
C PHE A 117 8.53 -3.31 0.85
N ALA A 118 9.74 -2.73 0.87
CA ALA A 118 10.48 -2.47 2.09
C ALA A 118 10.74 -0.99 2.27
N PHE A 119 10.88 -0.59 3.52
CA PHE A 119 11.38 0.72 3.86
C PHE A 119 12.90 0.74 3.87
N SER A 120 13.48 1.81 3.33
CA SER A 120 14.92 2.07 3.43
C SER A 120 15.37 2.46 4.85
N ASP A 121 14.43 2.78 5.75
CA ASP A 121 14.67 3.10 7.16
C ASP A 121 13.66 2.35 8.07
N ALA A 122 14.00 2.13 9.35
CA ALA A 122 13.21 1.28 10.26
C ALA A 122 12.32 2.05 11.26
N ASN A 123 12.53 3.35 11.45
CA ASN A 123 11.99 4.06 12.62
C ASN A 123 10.76 4.92 12.27
N ASP A 124 9.53 4.40 12.37
CA ASP A 124 8.31 5.24 12.34
C ASP A 124 7.00 4.52 12.71
N THR A 125 5.96 5.29 13.08
CA THR A 125 4.70 4.81 13.69
C THR A 125 3.51 4.58 12.74
N LYS A 126 3.64 4.91 11.45
CA LYS A 126 2.58 4.76 10.43
C LYS A 126 3.17 4.33 9.10
N ALA A 127 2.45 3.48 8.38
CA ALA A 127 2.81 3.03 7.03
C ALA A 127 1.56 3.02 6.14
N ILE A 128 1.65 3.61 4.96
CA ILE A 128 0.60 3.56 3.93
C ILE A 128 1.20 3.19 2.57
N LEU A 129 0.41 2.52 1.72
CA LEU A 129 0.67 2.39 0.29
C LEU A 129 -0.26 3.34 -0.47
N ASN A 130 0.31 4.18 -1.32
CA ASN A 130 -0.36 5.24 -2.07
C ASN A 130 0.00 5.15 -3.56
N PRO A 131 -0.90 4.66 -4.42
CA PRO A 131 -0.65 4.62 -5.85
C PRO A 131 -0.86 5.96 -6.58
N SER A 132 -1.31 6.99 -5.87
CA SER A 132 -1.58 8.33 -6.43
C SER A 132 -0.46 9.34 -6.16
N ALA A 133 0.62 8.95 -5.48
CA ALA A 133 1.78 9.79 -5.21
C ALA A 133 2.67 10.03 -6.44
N LEU A 134 2.43 9.34 -7.56
CA LEU A 134 3.06 9.61 -8.83
C LEU A 134 2.26 10.67 -9.60
N SER A 135 2.43 11.94 -9.29
CA SER A 135 2.28 12.97 -10.31
C SER A 135 3.49 12.88 -11.26
N ALA A 136 3.55 11.79 -12.06
CA ALA A 136 4.57 11.38 -13.04
C ALA A 136 6.08 11.43 -12.62
N PRO A 137 6.86 10.39 -12.92
CA PRO A 137 7.72 10.47 -14.11
C PRO A 137 7.82 9.17 -14.93
N SER A 138 8.23 9.35 -16.17
CA SER A 138 8.45 8.38 -17.25
C SER A 138 9.34 7.21 -16.87
N ILE A 139 8.81 5.98 -16.96
CA ILE A 139 9.63 4.79 -17.18
C ILE A 139 9.93 4.73 -18.69
N PRO A 140 11.20 4.68 -19.16
CA PRO A 140 11.49 4.40 -20.55
C PRO A 140 11.02 2.97 -20.85
N ALA A 141 10.29 2.79 -21.96
CA ALA A 141 9.95 1.47 -22.46
C ALA A 141 11.24 0.64 -22.60
N VAL A 142 11.30 -0.50 -21.90
CA VAL A 142 12.30 -1.52 -22.21
C VAL A 142 11.91 -2.06 -23.57
N SER A 143 12.64 -1.65 -24.60
CA SER A 143 12.51 -2.20 -25.93
C SER A 143 12.75 -3.71 -25.87
N ALA A 144 11.83 -4.47 -26.46
CA ALA A 144 12.01 -5.87 -26.75
C ALA A 144 13.32 -6.05 -27.54
N VAL A 145 14.19 -6.93 -27.07
CA VAL A 145 15.23 -7.51 -27.91
C VAL A 145 14.66 -8.84 -28.41
N SER A 146 14.21 -8.82 -29.65
CA SER A 146 13.97 -10.03 -30.43
C SER A 146 15.32 -10.70 -30.71
N ALA A 147 15.36 -12.02 -30.53
CA ALA A 147 16.32 -12.91 -31.17
C ALA A 147 15.52 -14.02 -31.86
#